data_AF-A0A933NUJ5-F1
#
_entry.id   AF-A0A933NUJ5-F1
#
_cell.length_a   1.000
_cell.length_b   1.000
_cell.length_c   1.000
_cell.angle_alpha   90.00
_cell.angle_beta   90.00
_cell.angle_gamma   90.00
#
_symmetry.space_group_name_H-M   'P 1'
#
loop_
_entity.id
_entity.type
_entity.pdbx_description
1 polymer ?
#
loop_
_entity_poly.entity_id
_entity_poly.type
_entity_poly.pdbx_seq_one_letter_code
_entity_poly.pdbx_strand_id
1 'polypeptide(L)'
;MDSTVLLPRAATLDGFAAAFEGVEGVSLRDLEPLTTLLVRTRNSLYRLVISRQTAVFVQGGAFFPEMTDARLDGASLGGSFLKMGWIGVGL
;
A
#
# COMPACT_ATOMS: atom_id res chain seq x y z
N MET A 1 -17.56 31.19 -18.13
CA MET A 1 -17.13 30.14 -19.07
C MET A 1 -16.96 28.89 -18.25
N ASP A 2 -17.87 27.94 -18.38
CA ASP A 2 -17.83 26.68 -17.64
C ASP A 2 -16.90 25.75 -18.41
N SER A 3 -15.67 25.56 -17.93
CA SER A 3 -14.70 24.69 -18.57
C SER A 3 -14.91 23.26 -18.05
N THR A 4 -15.52 22.43 -18.89
CA THR A 4 -15.63 21.00 -18.62
C THR A 4 -14.24 20.35 -18.62
N VAL A 5 -13.80 19.86 -17.46
CA VAL A 5 -12.54 19.12 -17.31
C VAL A 5 -12.85 17.63 -17.41
N LEU A 6 -12.16 16.93 -18.32
CA LEU A 6 -12.22 15.46 -18.43
C LEU A 6 -11.14 14.85 -17.53
N LEU A 7 -11.54 13.93 -16.66
CA LEU A 7 -10.64 13.18 -15.78
C LEU A 7 -10.74 11.69 -16.11
N PRO A 8 -9.62 10.93 -16.12
CA PRO A 8 -9.67 9.48 -16.14
C PRO A 8 -10.51 8.96 -14.98
N ARG A 9 -11.33 7.92 -15.20
CA ARG A 9 -12.15 7.33 -14.14
C ARG A 9 -11.29 6.86 -12.95
N ALA A 10 -10.12 6.29 -13.20
CA ALA A 10 -9.18 5.91 -12.14
C ALA A 10 -8.69 7.10 -11.29
N ALA A 11 -8.79 8.32 -11.82
CA ALA A 11 -8.45 9.57 -11.12
C ALA A 11 -9.64 10.21 -10.39
N THR A 12 -10.82 9.57 -10.37
CA THR A 12 -11.92 9.93 -9.47
C THR A 12 -11.95 9.00 -8.27
N LEU A 13 -12.41 9.49 -7.12
CA LEU A 13 -12.48 8.68 -5.90
C LEU A 13 -13.40 7.45 -6.10
N ASP A 14 -14.54 7.63 -6.77
CA ASP A 14 -15.47 6.54 -7.05
C ASP A 14 -14.86 5.49 -7.99
N GLY A 15 -14.15 5.94 -9.03
CA GLY A 15 -13.49 5.04 -9.96
C GLY A 15 -12.32 4.30 -9.33
N PHE A 16 -11.58 4.97 -8.43
CA PHE A 16 -10.58 4.33 -7.60
C PHE A 16 -11.21 3.27 -6.67
N ALA A 17 -12.25 3.62 -5.92
CA ALA A 17 -12.93 2.69 -5.01
C ALA A 17 -13.45 1.44 -5.75
N ALA A 18 -14.09 1.64 -6.91
CA ALA A 18 -14.58 0.54 -7.73
C ALA A 18 -13.46 -0.37 -8.26
N ALA A 19 -12.29 0.17 -8.58
CA ALA A 19 -11.16 -0.61 -9.07
C ALA A 19 -10.56 -1.56 -8.01
N PHE A 20 -10.78 -1.26 -6.72
CA PHE A 20 -10.31 -2.08 -5.60
C PHE A 20 -11.45 -2.83 -4.89
N GLU A 21 -12.66 -2.79 -5.44
CA GLU A 21 -13.78 -3.54 -4.91
C GLU A 21 -13.50 -5.05 -5.02
N GLY A 22 -13.65 -5.78 -3.92
CA GLY A 22 -13.38 -7.21 -3.86
C GLY A 22 -11.89 -7.59 -3.84
N VAL A 23 -10.96 -6.64 -3.93
CA VAL A 23 -9.53 -6.94 -3.77
C VAL A 23 -9.21 -7.20 -2.30
N GLU A 24 -8.73 -8.40 -2.00
CA GLU A 24 -8.26 -8.76 -0.68
C GLU A 24 -7.00 -7.99 -0.29
N GLY A 25 -6.84 -7.75 1.00
CA GLY A 25 -5.61 -7.20 1.51
C GLY A 25 -5.61 -6.98 3.01
N VAL A 26 -4.45 -6.57 3.49
CA VAL A 26 -4.15 -6.44 4.91
C VAL A 26 -4.10 -4.96 5.27
N SER A 27 -4.95 -4.56 6.20
CA SER A 27 -4.89 -3.26 6.85
C SER A 27 -3.87 -3.31 7.99
N LEU A 28 -2.85 -2.47 7.94
CA LEU A 28 -1.81 -2.42 8.98
C LEU A 28 -2.37 -1.97 10.33
N ARG A 29 -3.51 -1.26 10.33
CA ARG A 29 -4.17 -0.76 11.54
C ARG A 29 -4.81 -1.87 12.37
N ASP A 30 -5.09 -3.00 11.74
CA ASP A 30 -5.75 -4.15 12.36
C ASP A 30 -4.74 -5.19 12.85
N LEU A 31 -3.44 -4.94 12.66
CA LEU A 31 -2.36 -5.81 13.09
C LEU A 31 -1.83 -5.39 14.45
N GLU A 32 -1.54 -6.38 15.29
CA GLU A 32 -0.87 -6.15 16.56
C GLU A 32 0.57 -5.67 16.35
N PRO A 33 1.11 -4.81 17.22
CA PRO A 33 2.54 -4.49 17.23
C PRO A 33 3.40 -5.75 17.25
N LEU A 34 4.56 -5.68 16.61
CA LEU A 34 5.51 -6.76 16.39
C LEU A 34 5.03 -7.89 15.46
N THR A 35 3.82 -7.78 14.89
CA THR A 35 3.40 -8.67 13.80
C THR A 35 4.40 -8.59 12.65
N THR A 36 4.88 -9.74 12.18
CA THR A 36 5.78 -9.82 11.03
C THR A 36 4.99 -10.21 9.79
N LEU A 37 5.05 -9.36 8.76
CA LEU A 37 4.54 -9.65 7.43
C LEU A 37 5.67 -10.00 6.48
N LEU A 38 5.46 -11.00 5.63
CA LEU A 38 6.32 -11.29 4.49
C LEU A 38 5.60 -10.86 3.21
N VAL A 39 6.10 -9.80 2.58
CA VAL A 39 5.51 -9.22 1.39
C VAL A 39 6.37 -9.59 0.19
N ARG A 40 5.85 -10.47 -0.66
CA ARG A 40 6.50 -10.86 -1.91
C ARG A 40 5.98 -10.00 -3.05
N THR A 41 6.87 -9.27 -3.69
CA THR A 41 6.60 -8.66 -4.99
C THR A 41 7.13 -9.57 -6.11
N ARG A 42 6.95 -9.18 -7.37
CA ARG A 42 7.48 -9.94 -8.51
C ARG A 42 8.99 -10.22 -8.41
N ASN A 43 9.76 -9.28 -7.88
CA ASN A 43 11.22 -9.31 -7.94
C ASN A 43 11.90 -9.43 -6.56
N SER A 44 11.15 -9.23 -5.48
CA SER A 44 11.73 -9.09 -4.13
C SER A 44 10.84 -9.72 -3.07
N LEU A 45 11.46 -10.08 -1.95
CA LEU A 45 10.77 -10.39 -0.71
C LEU A 45 11.16 -9.35 0.33
N TYR A 46 10.16 -8.78 1.00
CA TYR A 46 10.33 -7.87 2.11
C TYR A 46 9.78 -8.49 3.38
N ARG A 47 10.52 -8.34 4.47
CA ARG A 47 10.07 -8.58 5.84
C ARG A 47 9.70 -7.24 6.44
N LEU A 48 8.45 -7.11 6.87
CA LEU A 48 7.94 -5.94 7.58
C LEU A 48 7.61 -6.34 9.02
N VAL A 49 8.08 -5.59 10.00
CA VAL A 49 7.67 -5.73 11.40
C VAL A 49 6.86 -4.50 11.76
N ILE A 50 5.58 -4.70 12.11
CA ILE A 50 4.69 -3.61 12.47
C ILE A 50 5.11 -3.02 13.81
N SER A 51 5.32 -1.72 13.88
CA SER A 51 5.60 -1.02 15.14
C SER A 51 4.31 -0.41 15.69
N ARG A 52 3.73 0.54 14.96
CA ARG A 52 2.48 1.21 15.32
C ARG A 52 1.83 1.83 14.08
N GLN A 53 0.55 1.54 13.84
CA GLN A 53 -0.18 2.06 12.68
C GLN A 53 0.59 1.79 11.37
N THR A 54 1.07 2.83 10.68
CA THR A 54 1.85 2.71 9.43
C THR A 54 3.35 2.68 9.64
N ALA A 55 3.86 2.86 10.87
CA ALA A 55 5.27 2.74 11.18
C ALA A 55 5.69 1.26 11.19
N VAL A 56 6.73 0.93 10.43
CA VAL A 56 7.23 -0.43 10.25
C VAL A 56 8.75 -0.44 10.27
N PHE A 57 9.32 -1.56 10.69
CA PHE A 57 10.69 -1.87 10.30
C PHE A 57 10.64 -2.71 9.03
N VAL A 58 11.40 -2.34 8.01
CA VAL A 58 11.49 -3.07 6.73
C VAL A 58 12.90 -3.63 6.52
N GLN A 59 12.97 -4.83 5.96
CA GLN A 59 14.19 -5.41 5.41
C GLN A 59 13.87 -6.19 4.14
N GLY A 60 14.76 -6.16 3.15
CA GLY A 60 14.69 -6.95 1.94
C GLY A 60 14.73 -6.13 0.65
N GLY A 61 14.66 -6.86 -0.47
CA GLY A 61 14.89 -6.30 -1.81
C GLY A 61 16.28 -5.67 -1.96
N ALA A 62 16.44 -4.84 -3.00
CA ALA A 62 17.69 -4.13 -3.26
C ALA A 62 17.87 -2.86 -2.42
N PHE A 63 16.81 -2.37 -1.79
CA PHE A 63 16.78 -1.04 -1.16
C PHE A 63 16.93 -1.06 0.36
N PHE A 64 16.66 -2.19 1.02
CA PHE A 64 16.74 -2.33 2.48
C PHE A 64 17.58 -3.56 2.85
N PRO A 65 18.91 -3.54 2.64
CA PRO A 65 19.77 -4.68 2.97
C PRO A 65 19.77 -4.99 4.48
N GLU A 66 19.59 -3.96 5.30
CA GLU A 66 19.51 -4.04 6.76
C GLU A 66 18.10 -3.66 7.24
N MET A 67 17.81 -3.93 8.51
CA MET A 67 16.54 -3.59 9.14
C MET A 67 16.44 -2.05 9.30
N THR A 68 15.46 -1.44 8.65
CA THR A 68 15.36 0.02 8.55
C THR A 68 14.00 0.50 9.05
N ASP A 69 13.98 1.55 9.88
CA ASP A 69 12.75 2.26 10.27
C ASP A 69 12.15 2.97 9.05
N ALA A 70 10.87 2.71 8.78
CA ALA A 70 10.16 3.26 7.64
C ALA A 70 8.67 3.46 7.96
N ARG A 71 7.97 4.07 7.00
CA ARG A 71 6.52 4.24 7.04
C ARG A 71 5.89 3.65 5.79
N LEU A 72 4.90 2.79 5.96
CA LEU A 72 4.11 2.22 4.87
C LEU A 72 2.81 3.01 4.71
N ASP A 73 2.84 3.98 3.80
CA ASP A 73 1.68 4.85 3.56
C ASP A 73 0.60 4.17 2.73
N GLY A 74 0.94 3.30 1.79
CA GLY A 74 -0.01 2.59 0.93
C GLY A 74 0.55 2.40 -0.47
N ALA A 75 -0.31 1.98 -1.39
CA ALA A 75 0.04 1.81 -2.80
C ALA A 75 -0.85 2.69 -3.69
N SER A 76 -0.24 3.31 -4.69
CA SER A 76 -0.91 4.17 -5.70
C SER A 76 -1.17 3.40 -6.98
N LEU A 77 -1.62 2.15 -6.88
CA LEU A 77 -2.00 1.40 -8.08
C LEU A 77 -3.19 2.15 -8.76
N GLY A 78 -2.96 2.69 -9.96
CA GLY A 78 -3.87 3.61 -10.65
C GLY A 78 -3.44 5.10 -10.65
N GLY A 79 -2.38 5.46 -9.92
CA GLY A 79 -1.63 6.72 -10.05
C GLY A 79 -2.22 7.98 -9.40
N SER A 80 -3.44 7.92 -8.89
CA SER A 80 -4.21 9.10 -8.45
C SER A 80 -4.44 9.17 -6.94
N PHE A 81 -4.78 8.04 -6.31
CA PHE A 81 -5.08 7.93 -4.89
C PHE A 81 -4.24 6.83 -4.24
N LEU A 82 -4.04 6.96 -2.93
CA LEU A 82 -3.39 5.96 -2.09
C LEU A 82 -4.44 5.28 -1.20
N LYS A 83 -4.46 3.93 -1.20
CA LYS A 83 -5.19 3.19 -0.16
C LYS A 83 -4.33 3.14 1.09
N MET A 84 -4.62 4.03 2.04
CA MET A 84 -3.71 4.32 3.14
C MET A 84 -3.55 3.15 4.11
N GLY A 85 -2.30 2.81 4.46
CA GLY A 85 -1.96 1.78 5.44
C GLY A 85 -2.47 0.39 5.08
N TRP A 86 -2.56 0.08 3.79
CA TRP A 86 -3.12 -1.17 3.29
C TRP A 86 -2.20 -1.82 2.25
N ILE A 87 -2.08 -3.14 2.31
CA ILE A 87 -1.31 -3.95 1.37
C ILE A 87 -2.28 -4.89 0.66
N GLY A 88 -2.38 -4.76 -0.66
CA GLY A 88 -3.20 -5.66 -1.47
C GLY A 88 -2.55 -7.02 -1.68
N VAL A 89 -3.35 -8.06 -1.66
CA VAL A 89 -2.93 -9.44 -1.90
C VAL A 89 -3.25 -9.80 -3.35
N GLY A 90 -2.28 -10.35 -4.07
CA GLY A 90 -2.46 -10.81 -5.46
C GLY A 90 -2.44 -9.71 -6.53
N LEU A 91 -2.04 -8.49 -6.18
CA LEU A 91 -1.86 -7.36 -7.11
C LEU A 91 -0.53 -7.41 -7.87
#